data_AF-A0A1Y1ZXH7-F1
#
_entry.id   AF-A0A1Y1ZXH7-F1
#
_cell.length_a   1.000
_cell.length_b   1.000
_cell.length_c   1.000
_cell.angle_alpha   90.00
_cell.angle_beta   90.00
_cell.angle_gamma   90.00
#
_symmetry.space_group_name_H-M   'P 1'
#
loop_
_entity.id
_entity.type
_entity.pdbx_description
1 polymer ?
#
loop_
_entity_poly.entity_id
_entity_poly.type
_entity_poly.pdbx_seq_one_letter_code
_entity_poly.pdbx_strand_id
1 'polypeptide(L)'
;MSLPHVSGTRLPLHPSAPLTPSAFSLPRAPSPLRTRPRDSAASGSMDEAVSATAAVSRPRALDVAATHLVATLFYKSDAPSHAHPHADASPHSPRDFLPEASLNSLRDAVPTENMSDYPLEPPTPGPNPLDHLYGSYVSQSCLTDFSVTLTNIIPGLADETITSRKLEASHFCRVVEVKFPLPSAASVTLETLRRDEVVSRFEREWNVEVVFQLDTVYRRYKRLAVFDMDSTLIQQEVIDEIASLIGVKPQVADITAAAMNGELDFEASLRKRCALLKGVPSSVWETLKPRITLNEGVLALIKALKRLGFKTAVLSGGFTPMTGWMAQQLGLDYAFANHLVVSEDGQTLTGELTGDIVHAEKKRQHVFDIAAKEDIPLEQVLVVGDGANDLPMMRVAGLGVAFHAKPKVQMQAPARLNTKSMLDILYLFGISKEEQEKSMFSRSAFNFLKTARLVVQNATQPQLTAPIALFSSKMSALPVVVCGKNPAVAAAVKQSLLPGYEVIHIITSVNQGTTDIPLILTGNQPPDNADNQGTKNYINIPVAVLTGGGYDDQSFDTMKAACKDVKAVPWFRPDLSRVNEMPHFTQAEAFGKATAERCKVALKEVLEDGKGKAEGREGVWFY
;
A
#
# COMPACT_ATOMS: atom_id res chain seq x y z
N MET A 1 -13.63 -57.23 -8.31
CA MET A 1 -13.73 -58.25 -7.26
C MET A 1 -12.59 -58.04 -6.28
N SER A 2 -12.71 -58.21 -4.96
CA SER A 2 -13.87 -58.18 -4.04
C SER A 2 -13.33 -58.00 -2.61
N LEU A 3 -14.03 -57.26 -1.74
CA LEU A 3 -13.73 -57.20 -0.29
C LEU A 3 -14.07 -58.56 0.37
N PRO A 4 -13.52 -58.88 1.57
CA PRO A 4 -14.29 -58.55 2.79
C PRO A 4 -13.48 -58.23 4.08
N HIS A 5 -14.12 -57.46 4.98
CA HIS A 5 -13.87 -57.48 6.44
C HIS A 5 -14.50 -58.72 7.10
N VAL A 6 -14.03 -59.12 8.29
CA VAL A 6 -14.84 -59.80 9.35
C VAL A 6 -14.39 -59.36 10.77
N SER A 7 -15.30 -59.44 11.75
CA SER A 7 -15.17 -59.24 13.22
C SER A 7 -14.18 -60.21 13.94
N GLY A 8 -13.86 -60.12 15.24
CA GLY A 8 -14.30 -59.26 16.36
C GLY A 8 -14.88 -60.04 17.57
N THR A 9 -14.77 -59.50 18.80
CA THR A 9 -15.30 -60.03 20.11
C THR A 9 -14.56 -61.26 20.71
N ARG A 10 -14.48 -61.54 22.04
CA ARG A 10 -14.96 -60.87 23.30
C ARG A 10 -14.32 -61.46 24.60
N LEU A 11 -14.39 -60.71 25.73
CA LEU A 11 -14.50 -61.17 27.16
C LEU A 11 -13.27 -61.87 27.84
N PRO A 12 -13.26 -62.12 29.18
CA PRO A 12 -13.86 -61.40 30.34
C PRO A 12 -12.97 -61.26 31.62
N LEU A 13 -13.30 -60.37 32.57
CA LEU A 13 -13.77 -60.70 33.96
C LEU A 13 -13.87 -59.51 34.95
N HIS A 14 -14.66 -59.68 36.02
CA HIS A 14 -14.99 -58.73 37.11
C HIS A 14 -14.81 -59.41 38.50
N PRO A 15 -14.73 -58.66 39.62
CA PRO A 15 -15.88 -58.53 40.58
C PRO A 15 -16.19 -57.05 40.97
N SER A 16 -17.44 -56.56 40.99
CA SER A 16 -18.52 -56.58 42.02
C SER A 16 -18.29 -55.71 43.28
N ALA A 17 -19.08 -54.67 43.67
CA ALA A 17 -20.56 -54.46 43.80
C ALA A 17 -21.14 -54.96 45.16
N PRO A 18 -22.39 -54.65 45.63
CA PRO A 18 -23.58 -53.96 45.07
C PRO A 18 -23.78 -52.50 45.63
N LEU A 19 -24.92 -51.82 45.91
CA LEU A 19 -26.37 -52.06 46.20
C LEU A 19 -27.32 -50.91 45.71
N THR A 20 -28.64 -51.07 45.89
CA THR A 20 -29.78 -50.26 45.33
C THR A 20 -31.01 -50.26 46.31
N PRO A 21 -32.30 -49.86 46.04
CA PRO A 21 -33.12 -49.66 44.80
C PRO A 21 -33.97 -48.35 44.71
N SER A 22 -35.12 -48.35 43.97
CA SER A 22 -35.87 -47.16 43.47
C SER A 22 -37.39 -47.38 43.26
N ALA A 23 -38.21 -46.32 43.07
CA ALA A 23 -39.68 -46.39 42.81
C ALA A 23 -40.26 -45.30 41.84
N PHE A 24 -41.53 -45.46 41.41
CA PHE A 24 -42.29 -44.92 40.24
C PHE A 24 -43.03 -43.55 40.41
N SER A 25 -43.59 -42.81 39.42
CA SER A 25 -43.55 -42.82 37.91
C SER A 25 -44.00 -41.49 37.20
N LEU A 26 -45.22 -41.40 36.62
CA LEU A 26 -45.73 -40.46 35.57
C LEU A 26 -47.30 -40.39 35.57
N PRO A 27 -48.07 -39.56 34.78
CA PRO A 27 -47.79 -38.40 33.87
C PRO A 27 -48.76 -37.15 33.97
N ARG A 28 -48.61 -36.19 33.01
CA ARG A 28 -49.60 -35.20 32.45
C ARG A 28 -49.86 -33.82 33.13
N ALA A 29 -50.39 -32.87 32.32
CA ALA A 29 -50.71 -31.45 32.62
C ALA A 29 -51.98 -30.97 31.87
N PRO A 30 -52.68 -29.87 32.28
CA PRO A 30 -52.56 -28.56 31.57
C PRO A 30 -52.77 -27.26 32.45
N SER A 31 -52.77 -26.08 31.80
CA SER A 31 -52.83 -24.67 32.30
C SER A 31 -54.27 -24.10 32.50
N PRO A 32 -54.57 -22.76 32.66
CA PRO A 32 -53.79 -21.52 32.97
C PRO A 32 -54.48 -20.54 34.00
N LEU A 33 -54.13 -19.22 34.02
CA LEU A 33 -54.78 -17.98 34.60
C LEU A 33 -54.00 -17.28 35.75
N ARG A 34 -54.08 -15.96 36.06
CA ARG A 34 -54.30 -14.68 35.29
C ARG A 34 -54.15 -13.43 36.22
N THR A 35 -53.49 -12.33 35.79
CA THR A 35 -53.55 -10.91 36.34
C THR A 35 -53.10 -10.68 37.81
N ARG A 36 -52.67 -9.50 38.33
CA ARG A 36 -52.27 -8.13 37.84
C ARG A 36 -51.32 -7.44 38.91
N PRO A 37 -50.74 -6.23 38.68
CA PRO A 37 -49.59 -5.70 39.45
C PRO A 37 -49.91 -4.61 40.50
N ARG A 38 -48.84 -4.17 41.21
CA ARG A 38 -48.51 -2.82 41.74
C ARG A 38 -46.97 -2.76 41.85
N ASP A 39 -46.19 -1.74 41.50
CA ASP A 39 -46.26 -0.26 41.53
C ASP A 39 -45.46 0.34 42.68
N SER A 40 -44.67 1.39 42.39
CA SER A 40 -43.97 2.31 43.31
C SER A 40 -42.86 1.72 44.22
N ALA A 41 -41.86 2.48 44.68
CA ALA A 41 -41.24 3.74 44.18
C ALA A 41 -39.83 3.89 44.80
N ALA A 42 -39.08 4.89 44.36
CA ALA A 42 -37.72 5.15 44.84
C ALA A 42 -37.65 5.63 46.31
N SER A 43 -36.58 5.24 46.99
CA SER A 43 -35.94 6.02 48.06
C SER A 43 -34.44 5.78 48.00
N GLY A 44 -33.61 6.74 48.45
CA GLY A 44 -32.16 6.63 48.33
C GLY A 44 -31.41 7.52 49.32
N SER A 45 -30.47 6.89 50.02
CA SER A 45 -29.34 7.43 50.79
C SER A 45 -28.45 6.20 51.03
N MET A 46 -27.18 6.17 50.61
CA MET A 46 -26.06 6.78 51.32
C MET A 46 -26.11 6.46 52.83
N ASP A 47 -25.38 5.43 53.26
CA ASP A 47 -24.01 5.71 53.68
C ASP A 47 -23.07 4.49 53.65
N GLU A 48 -21.77 4.79 53.74
CA GLU A 48 -20.61 3.90 53.95
C GLU A 48 -20.30 2.76 52.95
N ALA A 49 -19.02 2.39 52.90
CA ALA A 49 -18.46 1.46 51.91
C ALA A 49 -17.52 0.44 52.56
N VAL A 50 -17.35 -0.74 51.95
CA VAL A 50 -16.08 -1.50 51.93
C VAL A 50 -16.11 -2.58 50.83
N SER A 51 -15.03 -2.62 50.03
CA SER A 51 -14.51 -3.75 49.24
C SER A 51 -15.46 -4.74 48.52
N ALA A 52 -15.58 -4.60 47.19
CA ALA A 52 -15.53 -5.76 46.27
C ALA A 52 -15.11 -5.37 44.84
N THR A 53 -14.11 -6.10 44.31
CA THR A 53 -13.77 -6.35 42.89
C THR A 53 -14.39 -5.47 41.77
N ALA A 54 -13.52 -4.83 40.98
CA ALA A 54 -13.89 -4.05 39.80
C ALA A 54 -14.49 -4.90 38.65
N ALA A 55 -15.81 -5.05 38.64
CA ALA A 55 -16.55 -5.47 37.46
C ALA A 55 -16.55 -4.32 36.43
N VAL A 56 -15.73 -4.44 35.39
CA VAL A 56 -15.65 -3.43 34.32
C VAL A 56 -17.02 -3.32 33.63
N SER A 57 -17.73 -2.22 33.89
CA SER A 57 -18.94 -1.86 33.17
C SER A 57 -18.60 -1.69 31.69
N ARG A 58 -19.16 -2.54 30.83
CA ARG A 58 -19.04 -2.37 29.38
C ARG A 58 -19.47 -0.95 29.01
N PRO A 59 -18.67 -0.15 28.29
CA PRO A 59 -19.18 1.09 27.72
C PRO A 59 -20.38 0.74 26.84
N ARG A 60 -21.42 1.58 26.88
CA ARG A 60 -22.52 1.49 25.89
C ARG A 60 -21.91 1.59 24.50
N ALA A 61 -22.45 0.85 23.54
CA ALA A 61 -22.01 0.96 22.15
C ALA A 61 -22.27 2.38 21.63
N LEU A 62 -21.21 3.18 21.54
CA LEU A 62 -21.14 4.25 20.55
C LEU A 62 -20.82 3.62 19.19
N ASP A 63 -21.16 4.34 18.12
CA ASP A 63 -21.20 3.80 16.76
C ASP A 63 -19.90 3.10 16.33
N VAL A 64 -20.04 1.86 15.86
CA VAL A 64 -18.96 1.13 15.19
C VAL A 64 -18.74 1.82 13.85
N ALA A 65 -17.73 2.69 13.78
CA ALA A 65 -17.38 3.45 12.60
C ALA A 65 -17.24 2.55 11.37
N ALA A 66 -17.95 2.88 10.29
CA ALA A 66 -17.98 2.07 9.08
C ALA A 66 -16.55 1.88 8.53
N THR A 67 -16.11 0.62 8.43
CA THR A 67 -14.78 0.28 7.94
C THR A 67 -14.72 0.60 6.45
N HIS A 68 -13.92 1.59 6.06
CA HIS A 68 -13.77 1.95 4.66
C HIS A 68 -12.82 0.98 3.94
N LEU A 69 -13.17 0.66 2.70
CA LEU A 69 -12.39 -0.17 1.79
C LEU A 69 -11.86 0.68 0.62
N VAL A 70 -10.75 0.21 0.06
CA VAL A 70 -10.17 0.70 -1.18
C VAL A 70 -10.01 -0.45 -2.15
N ALA A 71 -10.54 -0.30 -3.36
CA ALA A 71 -10.19 -1.10 -4.51
C ALA A 71 -9.24 -0.29 -5.39
N THR A 72 -8.03 -0.79 -5.65
CA THR A 72 -7.13 -0.20 -6.65
C THR A 72 -7.28 -0.99 -7.95
N LEU A 73 -7.79 -0.35 -8.99
CA LEU A 73 -7.98 -0.92 -10.32
C LEU A 73 -6.72 -0.66 -11.15
N PHE A 74 -6.09 -1.72 -11.66
CA PHE A 74 -4.96 -1.65 -12.59
C PHE A 74 -5.38 -2.16 -13.96
N TYR A 75 -5.18 -1.36 -14.99
CA TYR A 75 -5.39 -1.76 -16.37
C TYR A 75 -4.20 -2.59 -16.87
N LYS A 76 -4.42 -3.84 -17.29
CA LYS A 76 -3.34 -4.82 -17.49
C LYS A 76 -2.39 -4.46 -18.64
N SER A 77 -2.93 -3.95 -19.76
CA SER A 77 -2.15 -3.67 -20.96
C SER A 77 -1.71 -2.19 -21.08
N ASP A 78 -0.64 -1.95 -21.83
CA ASP A 78 -0.22 -0.63 -22.33
C ASP A 78 -0.84 -0.30 -23.71
N ALA A 79 -1.43 -1.27 -24.41
CA ALA A 79 -2.03 -1.14 -25.74
C ALA A 79 -3.35 -1.93 -25.85
N PRO A 80 -4.33 -1.49 -26.68
CA PRO A 80 -5.62 -2.18 -26.80
C PRO A 80 -5.48 -3.58 -27.40
N SER A 81 -6.13 -4.57 -26.78
CA SER A 81 -6.17 -5.93 -27.29
C SER A 81 -7.12 -6.06 -28.49
N HIS A 82 -6.58 -5.93 -29.71
CA HIS A 82 -7.33 -6.18 -30.94
C HIS A 82 -7.44 -7.70 -31.20
N ALA A 83 -8.50 -8.33 -30.69
CA ALA A 83 -8.78 -9.75 -30.87
C ALA A 83 -8.85 -10.18 -32.35
N HIS A 84 -9.19 -9.25 -33.24
CA HIS A 84 -9.04 -9.40 -34.68
C HIS A 84 -8.36 -8.14 -35.25
N PRO A 85 -7.32 -8.26 -36.11
CA PRO A 85 -6.97 -7.18 -37.01
C PRO A 85 -8.15 -6.91 -37.95
N HIS A 86 -8.26 -5.68 -38.47
CA HIS A 86 -9.28 -5.34 -39.48
C HIS A 86 -9.10 -6.23 -40.72
N ALA A 87 -10.18 -6.54 -41.45
CA ALA A 87 -10.08 -7.39 -42.65
C ALA A 87 -9.11 -6.83 -43.71
N ASP A 88 -8.96 -5.49 -43.74
CA ASP A 88 -8.07 -4.74 -44.62
C ASP A 88 -6.65 -4.59 -44.05
N ALA A 89 -6.45 -4.89 -42.75
CA ALA A 89 -5.16 -4.86 -42.06
C ALA A 89 -4.38 -6.16 -42.28
N SER A 90 -4.24 -6.55 -43.55
CA SER A 90 -3.40 -7.68 -43.95
C SER A 90 -1.93 -7.38 -43.60
N PRO A 91 -1.20 -8.30 -42.94
CA PRO A 91 0.22 -8.13 -42.61
C PRO A 91 1.14 -8.34 -43.83
N HIS A 92 0.60 -8.22 -45.05
CA HIS A 92 1.26 -8.50 -46.32
C HIS A 92 1.08 -7.33 -47.28
N SER A 93 2.18 -6.92 -47.91
CA SER A 93 2.18 -5.94 -49.00
C SER A 93 1.59 -6.54 -50.29
N PRO A 94 1.11 -5.72 -51.24
CA PRO A 94 0.63 -6.16 -52.57
C PRO A 94 1.69 -6.82 -53.50
N ARG A 95 2.81 -7.28 -52.94
CA ARG A 95 3.93 -7.96 -53.62
C ARG A 95 4.35 -9.26 -52.93
N ASP A 96 3.76 -9.58 -51.78
CA ASP A 96 4.13 -10.77 -51.03
C ASP A 96 3.46 -12.01 -51.65
N PHE A 97 4.24 -13.07 -51.87
CA PHE A 97 3.73 -14.29 -52.47
C PHE A 97 2.88 -15.07 -51.46
N LEU A 98 1.59 -15.25 -51.78
CA LEU A 98 0.71 -16.13 -51.02
C LEU A 98 1.21 -17.59 -51.13
N PRO A 99 1.43 -18.30 -50.01
CA PRO A 99 1.81 -19.72 -50.05
C PRO A 99 0.62 -20.58 -50.53
N GLU A 100 0.91 -21.65 -51.28
CA GLU A 100 -0.12 -22.60 -51.71
C GLU A 100 -0.77 -23.32 -50.52
N ALA A 101 -2.10 -23.46 -50.56
CA ALA A 101 -2.87 -24.10 -49.50
C ALA A 101 -2.68 -25.63 -49.50
N SER A 102 -1.66 -26.11 -48.77
CA SER A 102 -1.40 -27.54 -48.61
C SER A 102 -2.24 -28.17 -47.49
N LEU A 103 -2.97 -29.25 -47.81
CA LEU A 103 -3.72 -30.06 -46.84
C LEU A 103 -2.83 -30.85 -45.86
N ASN A 104 -1.49 -30.78 -45.99
CA ASN A 104 -0.57 -31.46 -45.06
C ASN A 104 -0.66 -30.92 -43.63
N SER A 105 -1.08 -29.67 -43.43
CA SER A 105 -1.27 -29.05 -42.11
C SER A 105 -2.42 -29.65 -41.28
N LEU A 106 -3.25 -30.52 -41.87
CA LEU A 106 -4.37 -31.20 -41.21
C LEU A 106 -4.03 -32.64 -40.78
N ARG A 107 -2.80 -33.12 -41.00
CA ARG A 107 -2.44 -34.53 -40.74
C ARG A 107 -2.28 -34.87 -39.25
N ASP A 108 -1.90 -33.91 -38.43
CA ASP A 108 -1.73 -34.11 -36.98
C ASP A 108 -3.04 -33.93 -36.19
N ALA A 109 -4.14 -33.57 -36.88
CA ALA A 109 -5.48 -33.44 -36.30
C ALA A 109 -6.22 -34.79 -36.21
N VAL A 110 -5.55 -35.82 -35.65
CA VAL A 110 -6.14 -37.14 -35.40
C VAL A 110 -6.86 -37.13 -34.03
N PRO A 111 -8.14 -37.52 -33.92
CA PRO A 111 -8.81 -37.64 -32.64
C PRO A 111 -8.19 -38.75 -31.77
N THR A 112 -7.66 -38.39 -30.61
CA THR A 112 -7.13 -39.36 -29.64
C THR A 112 -8.28 -40.09 -28.94
N GLU A 113 -8.32 -41.42 -28.98
CA GLU A 113 -9.34 -42.22 -28.29
C GLU A 113 -9.14 -42.31 -26.76
N ASN A 114 -8.08 -41.69 -26.24
CA ASN A 114 -7.64 -41.82 -24.85
C ASN A 114 -8.14 -40.64 -23.98
N MET A 115 -9.18 -40.87 -23.17
CA MET A 115 -9.83 -39.83 -22.36
C MET A 115 -8.92 -39.14 -21.32
N SER A 116 -7.76 -39.70 -20.98
CA SER A 116 -6.77 -39.09 -20.09
C SER A 116 -5.96 -37.97 -20.73
N ASP A 117 -5.83 -37.99 -22.06
CA ASP A 117 -4.93 -37.09 -22.81
C ASP A 117 -5.70 -35.89 -23.40
N TYR A 118 -6.99 -35.79 -23.08
CA TYR A 118 -7.83 -34.65 -23.39
C TYR A 118 -7.43 -33.45 -22.51
N PRO A 119 -7.20 -32.24 -23.07
CA PRO A 119 -7.00 -31.05 -22.26
C PRO A 119 -8.30 -30.75 -21.49
N LEU A 120 -8.26 -30.96 -20.17
CA LEU A 120 -9.41 -30.80 -19.26
C LEU A 120 -9.88 -29.35 -19.10
N GLU A 121 -9.11 -28.39 -19.61
CA GLU A 121 -9.51 -27.00 -19.80
C GLU A 121 -9.52 -26.71 -21.31
N PRO A 122 -10.69 -26.45 -21.94
CA PRO A 122 -10.68 -25.74 -23.22
C PRO A 122 -10.08 -24.34 -22.97
N PRO A 123 -9.23 -23.81 -23.86
CA PRO A 123 -8.87 -22.41 -23.78
C PRO A 123 -10.19 -21.61 -23.85
N THR A 124 -10.50 -20.88 -22.79
CA THR A 124 -11.68 -20.03 -22.76
C THR A 124 -11.26 -18.66 -23.29
N PRO A 125 -11.50 -18.33 -24.59
CA PRO A 125 -11.62 -16.93 -24.93
C PRO A 125 -12.79 -16.40 -24.09
N GLY A 126 -12.47 -15.56 -23.11
CA GLY A 126 -13.50 -14.79 -22.41
C GLY A 126 -14.23 -13.87 -23.39
N PRO A 127 -15.28 -13.16 -22.94
CA PRO A 127 -15.80 -12.04 -23.70
C PRO A 127 -14.64 -11.13 -24.12
N ASN A 128 -14.53 -10.84 -25.42
CA ASN A 128 -13.42 -10.05 -25.97
C ASN A 128 -13.30 -8.74 -25.18
N PRO A 129 -12.15 -8.45 -24.53
CA PRO A 129 -12.05 -7.34 -23.60
C PRO A 129 -12.48 -6.00 -24.19
N LEU A 130 -13.17 -5.20 -23.38
CA LEU A 130 -13.83 -3.96 -23.81
C LEU A 130 -12.83 -2.85 -24.23
N ASP A 131 -11.53 -3.12 -24.15
CA ASP A 131 -10.39 -2.45 -24.81
C ASP A 131 -10.73 -1.92 -26.21
N HIS A 132 -11.43 -2.73 -27.02
CA HIS A 132 -11.75 -2.42 -28.41
C HIS A 132 -12.84 -1.35 -28.59
N LEU A 133 -13.64 -1.08 -27.55
CA LEU A 133 -14.67 -0.02 -27.56
C LEU A 133 -14.19 1.25 -26.84
N TYR A 134 -13.45 1.10 -25.74
CA TYR A 134 -13.13 2.21 -24.85
C TYR A 134 -11.65 2.62 -24.86
N GLY A 135 -10.73 1.75 -25.32
CA GLY A 135 -9.29 1.95 -25.29
C GLY A 135 -8.62 1.36 -24.03
N SER A 136 -7.29 1.31 -24.03
CA SER A 136 -6.48 0.62 -23.01
C SER A 136 -6.25 1.43 -21.71
N TYR A 137 -7.34 1.75 -21.01
CA TYR A 137 -7.32 2.49 -19.73
C TYR A 137 -8.62 2.30 -18.95
N VAL A 138 -8.63 2.72 -17.67
CA VAL A 138 -9.84 2.68 -16.83
C VAL A 138 -10.79 3.81 -17.25
N SER A 139 -11.80 3.47 -18.06
CA SER A 139 -12.81 4.40 -18.58
C SER A 139 -13.88 4.73 -17.55
N GLN A 140 -14.70 5.76 -17.80
CA GLN A 140 -15.84 6.06 -16.92
C GLN A 140 -16.87 4.93 -16.92
N SER A 141 -17.12 4.29 -18.07
CA SER A 141 -18.00 3.12 -18.16
C SER A 141 -17.51 1.95 -17.29
N CYS A 142 -16.19 1.74 -17.22
CA CYS A 142 -15.57 0.75 -16.33
C CYS A 142 -15.82 1.08 -14.85
N LEU A 143 -15.73 2.36 -14.47
CA LEU A 143 -16.00 2.78 -13.09
C LEU A 143 -17.48 2.68 -12.72
N THR A 144 -18.40 3.01 -13.63
CA THR A 144 -19.85 2.82 -13.41
C THR A 144 -20.20 1.34 -13.26
N ASP A 145 -19.69 0.47 -14.12
CA ASP A 145 -19.94 -0.97 -14.04
C ASP A 145 -19.27 -1.61 -12.80
N PHE A 146 -18.13 -1.08 -12.35
CA PHE A 146 -17.54 -1.46 -11.06
C PHE A 146 -18.41 -1.03 -9.88
N SER A 147 -19.03 0.16 -9.94
CA SER A 147 -19.97 0.65 -8.92
C SER A 147 -21.22 -0.24 -8.81
N VAL A 148 -21.78 -0.63 -9.97
CA VAL A 148 -22.86 -1.62 -10.08
C VAL A 148 -22.40 -3.00 -9.55
N THR A 149 -21.18 -3.41 -9.86
CA THR A 149 -20.60 -4.67 -9.35
C THR A 149 -20.50 -4.65 -7.82
N LEU A 150 -19.96 -3.58 -7.22
CA LEU A 150 -19.83 -3.45 -5.77
C LEU A 150 -21.20 -3.41 -5.05
N THR A 151 -22.17 -2.67 -5.56
CA THR A 151 -23.51 -2.58 -4.95
C THR A 151 -24.31 -3.90 -5.04
N ASN A 152 -24.05 -4.73 -6.05
CA ASN A 152 -24.59 -6.10 -6.13
C ASN A 152 -23.93 -7.07 -5.12
N ILE A 153 -22.63 -6.94 -4.84
CA ILE A 153 -21.89 -7.85 -3.94
C ILE A 153 -22.04 -7.47 -2.46
N ILE A 154 -22.21 -6.17 -2.16
CA ILE A 154 -22.17 -5.63 -0.79
C ILE A 154 -23.56 -5.11 -0.39
N PRO A 155 -24.36 -5.89 0.37
CA PRO A 155 -25.72 -5.49 0.74
C PRO A 155 -25.74 -4.20 1.56
N GLY A 156 -26.50 -3.21 1.10
CA GLY A 156 -26.63 -1.90 1.75
C GLY A 156 -25.49 -0.92 1.43
N LEU A 157 -24.59 -1.23 0.50
CA LEU A 157 -23.73 -0.22 -0.12
C LEU A 157 -24.58 0.62 -1.10
N ALA A 158 -24.46 1.94 -1.01
CA ALA A 158 -25.16 2.89 -1.87
C ALA A 158 -24.19 3.60 -2.82
N ASP A 159 -24.58 3.78 -4.07
CA ASP A 159 -23.72 4.24 -5.17
C ASP A 159 -23.09 5.62 -4.89
N GLU A 160 -23.86 6.53 -4.27
CA GLU A 160 -23.41 7.87 -3.89
C GLU A 160 -22.32 7.90 -2.80
N THR A 161 -22.04 6.76 -2.16
CA THR A 161 -20.93 6.61 -1.20
C THR A 161 -19.64 6.09 -1.84
N ILE A 162 -19.70 5.67 -3.11
CA ILE A 162 -18.57 5.17 -3.88
C ILE A 162 -17.88 6.36 -4.54
N THR A 163 -16.57 6.52 -4.31
CA THR A 163 -15.79 7.66 -4.82
C THR A 163 -14.53 7.17 -5.52
N SER A 164 -14.11 7.83 -6.61
CA SER A 164 -12.94 7.44 -7.39
C SER A 164 -11.91 8.57 -7.52
N ARG A 165 -10.62 8.20 -7.50
CA ARG A 165 -9.46 9.06 -7.67
C ARG A 165 -8.51 8.41 -8.68
N LYS A 166 -8.29 9.07 -9.82
CA LYS A 166 -7.20 8.72 -10.74
C LYS A 166 -5.86 8.82 -10.01
N LEU A 167 -5.00 7.81 -10.15
CA LEU A 167 -3.62 7.82 -9.65
C LEU A 167 -2.60 8.21 -10.73
N GLU A 168 -3.06 8.55 -11.94
CA GLU A 168 -2.29 9.19 -12.99
C GLU A 168 -3.05 10.40 -13.55
N ALA A 169 -2.37 11.50 -13.82
CA ALA A 169 -2.94 12.68 -14.48
C ALA A 169 -3.23 12.46 -15.98
N SER A 170 -2.85 11.30 -16.52
CA SER A 170 -3.12 10.89 -17.89
C SER A 170 -4.63 10.91 -18.21
N HIS A 171 -4.95 11.30 -19.46
CA HIS A 171 -6.29 11.11 -19.99
C HIS A 171 -6.62 9.60 -20.00
N PHE A 172 -5.72 8.82 -20.59
CA PHE A 172 -5.67 7.36 -20.55
C PHE A 172 -5.03 6.89 -19.23
N CYS A 173 -5.80 6.98 -18.14
CA CYS A 173 -5.35 6.62 -16.80
C CYS A 173 -5.44 5.11 -16.58
N ARG A 174 -4.30 4.43 -16.43
CA ARG A 174 -4.23 2.98 -16.22
C ARG A 174 -4.50 2.55 -14.78
N VAL A 175 -4.39 3.45 -13.79
CA VAL A 175 -4.58 3.10 -12.37
C VAL A 175 -5.55 4.04 -11.64
N VAL A 176 -6.60 3.49 -11.03
CA VAL A 176 -7.64 4.26 -10.31
C VAL A 176 -7.87 3.69 -8.91
N GLU A 177 -7.86 4.57 -7.90
CA GLU A 177 -8.24 4.29 -6.52
C GLU A 177 -9.76 4.49 -6.36
N VAL A 178 -10.52 3.45 -6.02
CA VAL A 178 -11.97 3.52 -5.72
C VAL A 178 -12.17 3.25 -4.23
N LYS A 179 -12.91 4.12 -3.54
CA LYS A 179 -13.16 4.09 -2.09
C LYS A 179 -14.65 3.99 -1.79
N PHE A 180 -15.00 3.14 -0.83
CA PHE A 180 -16.37 2.88 -0.44
C PHE A 180 -16.45 2.40 1.03
N PRO A 181 -17.54 2.68 1.76
CA PRO A 181 -17.77 2.12 3.08
C PRO A 181 -18.15 0.64 2.98
N LEU A 182 -17.73 -0.18 3.95
CA LEU A 182 -18.31 -1.51 4.18
C LEU A 182 -19.41 -1.37 5.27
N PRO A 183 -20.70 -1.62 4.95
CA PRO A 183 -21.77 -1.54 5.94
C PRO A 183 -21.59 -2.59 7.05
N SER A 184 -21.82 -2.22 8.31
CA SER A 184 -21.61 -3.09 9.48
C SER A 184 -22.51 -4.35 9.54
N ALA A 185 -23.48 -4.46 8.63
CA ALA A 185 -24.33 -5.65 8.44
C ALA A 185 -23.85 -6.60 7.32
N ALA A 186 -22.85 -6.21 6.52
CA ALA A 186 -22.32 -7.03 5.45
C ALA A 186 -21.38 -8.11 6.00
N SER A 187 -21.67 -9.38 5.70
CA SER A 187 -20.81 -10.53 6.02
C SER A 187 -19.60 -10.67 5.07
N VAL A 188 -19.17 -9.56 4.47
CA VAL A 188 -18.22 -9.51 3.35
C VAL A 188 -16.83 -9.13 3.88
N THR A 189 -15.81 -9.86 3.46
CA THR A 189 -14.41 -9.62 3.84
C THR A 189 -13.54 -9.32 2.61
N LEU A 190 -12.30 -8.88 2.82
CA LEU A 190 -11.30 -8.77 1.74
C LEU A 190 -11.11 -10.10 0.99
N GLU A 191 -11.14 -11.22 1.70
CA GLU A 191 -10.93 -12.55 1.12
C GLU A 191 -12.13 -13.03 0.30
N THR A 192 -13.36 -12.71 0.70
CA THR A 192 -14.55 -12.99 -0.12
C THR A 192 -14.59 -12.09 -1.35
N LEU A 193 -14.34 -10.77 -1.22
CA LEU A 193 -14.27 -9.85 -2.37
C LEU A 193 -13.21 -10.25 -3.38
N ARG A 194 -12.01 -10.66 -2.91
CA ARG A 194 -10.91 -11.09 -3.77
C ARG A 194 -11.22 -12.36 -4.56
N ARG A 195 -12.08 -13.25 -4.04
CA ARG A 195 -12.46 -14.52 -4.69
C ARG A 195 -13.88 -14.53 -5.27
N ASP A 196 -14.56 -13.40 -5.29
CA ASP A 196 -15.91 -13.28 -5.81
C ASP A 196 -15.96 -13.51 -7.33
N GLU A 197 -16.98 -14.23 -7.81
CA GLU A 197 -17.11 -14.57 -9.23
C GLU A 197 -17.49 -13.35 -10.09
N VAL A 198 -18.29 -12.42 -9.55
CA VAL A 198 -18.70 -11.19 -10.24
C VAL A 198 -17.49 -10.26 -10.40
N VAL A 199 -16.66 -10.11 -9.36
CA VAL A 199 -15.36 -9.42 -9.49
C VAL A 199 -14.46 -10.13 -10.50
N SER A 200 -14.36 -11.46 -10.42
CA SER A 200 -13.53 -12.25 -11.34
C SER A 200 -14.04 -12.21 -12.80
N ARG A 201 -15.32 -11.90 -13.03
CA ARG A 201 -15.92 -11.62 -14.34
C ARG A 201 -15.57 -10.21 -14.82
N PHE A 202 -15.79 -9.20 -13.97
CA PHE A 202 -15.42 -7.81 -14.23
C PHE A 202 -13.92 -7.65 -14.58
N GLU A 203 -13.01 -8.33 -13.86
CA GLU A 203 -11.57 -8.36 -14.15
C GLU A 203 -11.20 -8.95 -15.53
N ARG A 204 -12.10 -9.76 -16.13
CA ARG A 204 -11.93 -10.33 -17.48
C ARG A 204 -12.53 -9.42 -18.54
N GLU A 205 -13.76 -8.96 -18.35
CA GLU A 205 -14.49 -8.11 -19.29
C GLU A 205 -13.80 -6.75 -19.54
N TRP A 206 -13.23 -6.15 -18.50
CA TRP A 206 -12.58 -4.83 -18.59
C TRP A 206 -11.05 -4.86 -18.73
N ASN A 207 -10.42 -6.04 -18.80
CA ASN A 207 -8.95 -6.19 -18.79
C ASN A 207 -8.25 -5.52 -17.59
N VAL A 208 -8.93 -5.43 -16.45
CA VAL A 208 -8.43 -4.82 -15.21
C VAL A 208 -8.12 -5.86 -14.14
N GLU A 209 -7.34 -5.46 -13.15
CA GLU A 209 -7.03 -6.22 -11.94
C GLU A 209 -7.42 -5.40 -10.72
N VAL A 210 -8.10 -6.03 -9.75
CA VAL A 210 -8.70 -5.33 -8.60
C VAL A 210 -8.02 -5.76 -7.30
N VAL A 211 -7.30 -4.84 -6.67
CA VAL A 211 -6.65 -5.07 -5.37
C VAL A 211 -7.43 -4.38 -4.25
N PHE A 212 -8.10 -5.18 -3.42
CA PHE A 212 -8.84 -4.69 -2.24
C PHE A 212 -7.95 -4.54 -1.01
N GLN A 213 -8.14 -3.45 -0.27
CA GLN A 213 -7.43 -3.12 0.97
C GLN A 213 -8.36 -2.39 1.95
N LEU A 214 -8.09 -2.46 3.25
CA LEU A 214 -8.72 -1.58 4.25
C LEU A 214 -8.13 -0.17 4.13
N ASP A 215 -8.96 0.88 4.15
CA ASP A 215 -8.53 2.29 4.06
C ASP A 215 -8.02 2.82 5.42
N THR A 216 -7.04 2.12 5.99
CA THR A 216 -6.41 2.47 7.26
C THR A 216 -5.15 3.30 7.06
N VAL A 217 -4.70 3.96 8.12
CA VAL A 217 -3.39 4.64 8.18
C VAL A 217 -2.25 3.69 7.75
N TYR A 218 -2.33 2.42 8.14
CA TYR A 218 -1.33 1.40 7.80
C TYR A 218 -1.30 1.00 6.31
N ARG A 219 -2.34 1.30 5.52
CA ARG A 219 -2.29 1.13 4.05
C ARG A 219 -1.24 2.06 3.42
N ARG A 220 -1.21 3.32 3.86
CA ARG A 220 -0.32 4.36 3.30
C ARG A 220 1.07 4.36 3.94
N TYR A 221 1.14 4.08 5.25
CA TYR A 221 2.38 4.13 6.02
C TYR A 221 2.86 2.72 6.40
N LYS A 222 3.24 1.91 5.42
CA LYS A 222 3.98 0.67 5.66
C LYS A 222 5.44 0.97 6.04
N ARG A 223 6.09 0.01 6.69
CA ARG A 223 7.43 0.15 7.32
C ARG A 223 8.38 -1.01 7.06
N LEU A 224 7.89 -2.18 6.65
CA LEU A 224 8.71 -3.33 6.26
C LEU A 224 8.27 -3.81 4.88
N ALA A 225 9.22 -4.09 3.99
CA ALA A 225 9.00 -4.73 2.71
C ALA A 225 9.89 -5.97 2.58
N VAL A 226 9.26 -7.12 2.33
CA VAL A 226 9.89 -8.43 2.23
C VAL A 226 9.63 -9.01 0.85
N PHE A 227 10.64 -9.61 0.23
CA PHE A 227 10.59 -10.14 -1.13
C PHE A 227 11.13 -11.57 -1.18
N ASP A 228 10.60 -12.43 -2.07
CA ASP A 228 11.38 -13.55 -2.59
C ASP A 228 12.46 -13.04 -3.56
N MET A 229 13.52 -13.82 -3.80
CA MET A 229 14.56 -13.48 -4.78
C MET A 229 14.20 -14.02 -6.16
N ASP A 230 14.30 -15.34 -6.32
CA ASP A 230 14.06 -16.10 -7.55
C ASP A 230 12.65 -15.82 -8.07
N SER A 231 12.50 -15.69 -9.40
CA SER A 231 11.27 -15.30 -10.11
C SER A 231 10.58 -13.97 -9.69
N THR A 232 10.98 -13.35 -8.57
CA THR A 232 10.34 -12.17 -7.94
C THR A 232 11.21 -10.91 -8.04
N LEU A 233 12.37 -10.83 -7.36
CA LEU A 233 13.32 -9.71 -7.53
C LEU A 233 14.11 -9.85 -8.84
N ILE A 234 14.34 -11.09 -9.28
CA ILE A 234 15.05 -11.46 -10.50
C ILE A 234 14.16 -12.30 -11.42
N GLN A 235 14.48 -12.31 -12.71
CA GLN A 235 13.75 -13.06 -13.74
C GLN A 235 14.12 -14.55 -13.79
N GLN A 236 15.18 -14.96 -13.09
CA GLN A 236 15.74 -16.31 -13.15
C GLN A 236 15.46 -17.11 -11.88
N GLU A 237 15.40 -18.43 -12.02
CA GLU A 237 15.58 -19.41 -10.95
C GLU A 237 17.08 -19.74 -10.84
N VAL A 238 17.75 -19.38 -9.74
CA VAL A 238 19.21 -19.50 -9.63
C VAL A 238 19.69 -20.95 -9.75
N ILE A 239 18.89 -21.90 -9.26
CA ILE A 239 19.22 -23.33 -9.32
C ILE A 239 19.17 -23.89 -10.76
N ASP A 240 18.26 -23.38 -11.59
CA ASP A 240 18.12 -23.77 -13.00
C ASP A 240 19.23 -23.19 -13.87
N GLU A 241 19.76 -22.01 -13.54
CA GLU A 241 20.93 -21.44 -14.21
C GLU A 241 22.21 -22.23 -13.87
N ILE A 242 22.41 -22.67 -12.62
CA ILE A 242 23.50 -23.62 -12.28
C ILE A 242 23.31 -24.92 -13.06
N ALA A 243 22.09 -25.47 -13.08
CA ALA A 243 21.79 -26.71 -13.78
C ALA A 243 22.02 -26.61 -15.30
N SER A 244 21.74 -25.44 -15.88
CA SER A 244 22.01 -25.13 -17.28
C SER A 244 23.50 -25.01 -17.59
N LEU A 245 24.31 -24.46 -16.67
CA LEU A 245 25.77 -24.35 -16.83
C LEU A 245 26.48 -25.71 -16.87
N ILE A 246 25.89 -26.75 -16.28
CA ILE A 246 26.49 -28.10 -16.16
C ILE A 246 25.70 -29.20 -16.88
N GLY A 247 24.67 -28.83 -17.66
CA GLY A 247 23.90 -29.76 -18.51
C GLY A 247 22.86 -30.63 -17.80
N VAL A 248 22.65 -30.48 -16.48
CA VAL A 248 21.69 -31.29 -15.70
C VAL A 248 20.28 -30.72 -15.64
N LYS A 249 19.99 -29.65 -16.39
CA LYS A 249 18.67 -28.97 -16.39
C LYS A 249 17.46 -29.91 -16.59
N PRO A 250 17.48 -30.95 -17.44
CA PRO A 250 16.37 -31.91 -17.53
C PRO A 250 16.12 -32.64 -16.20
N GLN A 251 17.17 -33.11 -15.53
CA GLN A 251 17.09 -33.85 -14.27
C GLN A 251 16.56 -32.97 -13.13
N VAL A 252 16.89 -31.68 -13.14
CA VAL A 252 16.33 -30.68 -12.22
C VAL A 252 14.85 -30.41 -12.51
N ALA A 253 14.45 -30.39 -13.78
CA ALA A 253 13.03 -30.28 -14.16
C ALA A 253 12.23 -31.52 -13.72
N ASP A 254 12.75 -32.74 -13.90
CA ASP A 254 12.11 -33.98 -13.47
C ASP A 254 11.83 -34.00 -11.95
N ILE A 255 12.83 -33.61 -11.14
CA ILE A 255 12.68 -33.51 -9.67
C ILE A 255 11.68 -32.41 -9.28
N THR A 256 11.58 -31.35 -10.08
CA THR A 256 10.63 -30.25 -9.85
C THR A 256 9.20 -30.67 -10.22
N ALA A 257 9.02 -31.44 -11.31
CA ALA A 257 7.74 -32.01 -11.72
C ALA A 257 7.21 -32.99 -10.66
N ALA A 258 8.05 -33.93 -10.18
CA ALA A 258 7.68 -34.85 -9.10
C ALA A 258 7.25 -34.11 -7.81
N ALA A 259 7.92 -33.01 -7.47
CA ALA A 259 7.52 -32.16 -6.34
C ALA A 259 6.18 -31.43 -6.58
N MET A 260 5.92 -30.96 -7.80
CA MET A 260 4.65 -30.34 -8.18
C MET A 260 3.48 -31.34 -8.24
N ASN A 261 3.77 -32.62 -8.49
CA ASN A 261 2.81 -33.73 -8.39
C ASN A 261 2.53 -34.17 -6.93
N GLY A 262 3.33 -33.71 -5.96
CA GLY A 262 3.25 -34.14 -4.56
C GLY A 262 3.96 -35.46 -4.25
N GLU A 263 4.77 -35.99 -5.16
CA GLU A 263 5.58 -37.20 -4.97
C GLU A 263 6.80 -36.94 -4.06
N LEU A 264 7.19 -35.67 -3.90
CA LEU A 264 8.29 -35.21 -3.05
C LEU A 264 7.84 -33.97 -2.26
N ASP A 265 8.20 -33.91 -0.99
CA ASP A 265 8.12 -32.66 -0.23
C ASP A 265 9.17 -31.64 -0.72
N PHE A 266 9.00 -30.38 -0.30
CA PHE A 266 9.87 -29.28 -0.71
C PHE A 266 11.34 -29.48 -0.33
N GLU A 267 11.64 -30.02 0.85
CA GLU A 267 13.00 -30.21 1.32
C GLU A 267 13.66 -31.39 0.62
N ALA A 268 12.95 -32.51 0.45
CA ALA A 268 13.41 -33.64 -0.35
C ALA A 268 13.69 -33.24 -1.81
N SER A 269 12.81 -32.43 -2.42
CA SER A 269 13.02 -31.86 -3.76
C SER A 269 14.25 -30.94 -3.82
N LEU A 270 14.38 -30.01 -2.87
CA LEU A 270 15.52 -29.08 -2.82
C LEU A 270 16.84 -29.83 -2.61
N ARG A 271 16.91 -30.77 -1.66
CA ARG A 271 18.10 -31.60 -1.40
C ARG A 271 18.47 -32.46 -2.62
N LYS A 272 17.48 -33.07 -3.31
CA LYS A 272 17.74 -33.82 -4.55
C LYS A 272 18.29 -32.93 -5.67
N ARG A 273 17.73 -31.73 -5.87
CA ARG A 273 18.26 -30.77 -6.88
C ARG A 273 19.66 -30.28 -6.50
N CYS A 274 19.94 -30.04 -5.22
CA CYS A 274 21.27 -29.67 -4.74
C CYS A 274 22.31 -30.80 -4.93
N ALA A 275 21.93 -32.06 -4.75
CA ALA A 275 22.83 -33.20 -4.97
C ALA A 275 23.36 -33.30 -6.42
N LEU A 276 22.59 -32.82 -7.41
CA LEU A 276 23.05 -32.70 -8.81
C LEU A 276 24.14 -31.62 -9.00
N LEU A 277 24.35 -30.74 -8.02
CA LEU A 277 25.37 -29.68 -8.05
C LEU A 277 26.70 -30.12 -7.41
N LYS A 278 26.87 -31.42 -7.13
CA LYS A 278 28.10 -31.97 -6.54
C LYS A 278 29.27 -31.91 -7.53
N GLY A 279 30.39 -31.35 -7.09
CA GLY A 279 31.61 -31.16 -7.90
C GLY A 279 31.62 -29.89 -8.75
N VAL A 280 30.55 -29.08 -8.73
CA VAL A 280 30.50 -27.79 -9.44
C VAL A 280 31.51 -26.81 -8.81
N PRO A 281 32.37 -26.12 -9.57
CA PRO A 281 33.31 -25.15 -9.02
C PRO A 281 32.62 -24.03 -8.21
N SER A 282 33.18 -23.67 -7.06
CA SER A 282 32.64 -22.60 -6.19
C SER A 282 32.63 -21.22 -6.87
N SER A 283 33.44 -21.03 -7.91
CA SER A 283 33.44 -19.86 -8.80
C SER A 283 32.16 -19.71 -9.64
N VAL A 284 31.26 -20.69 -9.67
CA VAL A 284 29.98 -20.63 -10.41
C VAL A 284 29.15 -19.39 -10.04
N TRP A 285 29.22 -18.91 -8.79
CA TRP A 285 28.51 -17.70 -8.37
C TRP A 285 28.98 -16.45 -9.15
N GLU A 286 30.27 -16.34 -9.46
CA GLU A 286 30.80 -15.23 -10.26
C GLU A 286 30.35 -15.32 -11.73
N THR A 287 30.29 -16.54 -12.28
CA THR A 287 29.77 -16.82 -13.62
C THR A 287 28.27 -16.50 -13.76
N LEU A 288 27.52 -16.59 -12.66
CA LEU A 288 26.08 -16.30 -12.62
C LEU A 288 25.76 -14.81 -12.49
N LYS A 289 26.49 -14.04 -11.66
CA LYS A 289 26.23 -12.60 -11.44
C LYS A 289 25.93 -11.78 -12.72
N PRO A 290 26.69 -11.89 -13.83
CA PRO A 290 26.41 -11.12 -15.05
C PRO A 290 25.22 -11.63 -15.88
N ARG A 291 24.60 -12.76 -15.50
CA ARG A 291 23.39 -13.33 -16.14
C ARG A 291 22.11 -12.93 -15.42
N ILE A 292 22.20 -12.61 -14.13
CA ILE A 292 21.03 -12.31 -13.29
C ILE A 292 20.44 -10.95 -13.70
N THR A 293 19.19 -10.98 -14.17
CA THR A 293 18.43 -9.81 -14.60
C THR A 293 17.35 -9.48 -13.58
N LEU A 294 17.32 -8.25 -13.07
CA LEU A 294 16.26 -7.76 -12.18
C LEU A 294 14.91 -7.68 -12.90
N ASN A 295 13.82 -7.96 -12.19
CA ASN A 295 12.48 -7.66 -12.68
C ASN A 295 12.26 -6.14 -12.84
N GLU A 296 11.41 -5.75 -13.80
CA GLU A 296 11.19 -4.34 -14.11
C GLU A 296 10.61 -3.60 -12.89
N GLY A 297 11.08 -2.37 -12.66
CA GLY A 297 10.69 -1.56 -11.51
C GLY A 297 11.39 -1.89 -10.19
N VAL A 298 11.99 -3.07 -10.00
CA VAL A 298 12.60 -3.50 -8.71
C VAL A 298 13.59 -2.46 -8.16
N LEU A 299 14.56 -2.03 -8.97
CA LEU A 299 15.57 -1.04 -8.54
C LEU A 299 14.95 0.33 -8.21
N ALA A 300 13.84 0.70 -8.84
CA ALA A 300 13.12 1.95 -8.58
C ALA A 300 12.27 1.84 -7.31
N LEU A 301 11.57 0.71 -7.11
CA LEU A 301 10.81 0.40 -5.91
C LEU A 301 11.70 0.40 -4.66
N ILE A 302 12.81 -0.35 -4.66
CA ILE A 302 13.72 -0.40 -3.50
C ILE A 302 14.28 1.01 -3.18
N LYS A 303 14.59 1.83 -4.19
CA LYS A 303 14.99 3.24 -3.99
C LYS A 303 13.87 4.08 -3.37
N ALA A 304 12.61 3.89 -3.75
CA ALA A 304 11.46 4.60 -3.18
C ALA A 304 11.17 4.15 -1.73
N LEU A 305 11.13 2.84 -1.48
CA LEU A 305 10.92 2.24 -0.15
C LEU A 305 11.98 2.70 0.86
N LYS A 306 13.26 2.73 0.44
CA LYS A 306 14.35 3.27 1.28
C LYS A 306 14.20 4.75 1.59
N ARG A 307 13.71 5.57 0.65
CA ARG A 307 13.41 6.99 0.91
C ARG A 307 12.26 7.12 1.91
N LEU A 308 11.20 6.31 1.75
CA LEU A 308 10.08 6.16 2.71
C LEU A 308 10.56 5.70 4.10
N GLY A 309 11.81 5.21 4.22
CA GLY A 309 12.39 4.70 5.45
C GLY A 309 11.77 3.38 5.86
N PHE A 310 11.44 2.53 4.89
CA PHE A 310 11.13 1.13 5.11
C PHE A 310 12.40 0.37 5.49
N LYS A 311 12.22 -0.68 6.28
CA LYS A 311 13.12 -1.82 6.35
C LYS A 311 12.88 -2.75 5.17
N THR A 312 13.95 -3.34 4.65
CA THR A 312 13.92 -4.11 3.40
C THR A 312 14.59 -5.47 3.57
N ALA A 313 13.92 -6.54 3.14
CA ALA A 313 14.36 -7.91 3.37
C ALA A 313 14.18 -8.80 2.13
N VAL A 314 15.10 -9.74 1.92
CA VAL A 314 14.94 -10.84 0.94
C VAL A 314 14.96 -12.20 1.66
N LEU A 315 13.98 -13.05 1.36
CA LEU A 315 13.79 -14.39 1.92
C LEU A 315 13.71 -15.43 0.79
N SER A 316 14.85 -15.98 0.39
CA SER A 316 14.97 -16.86 -0.79
C SER A 316 15.00 -18.34 -0.43
N GLY A 317 14.39 -19.17 -1.29
CA GLY A 317 14.58 -20.63 -1.29
C GLY A 317 15.88 -21.08 -1.97
N GLY A 318 16.57 -20.19 -2.66
CA GLY A 318 17.90 -20.35 -3.22
C GLY A 318 19.01 -20.17 -2.19
N PHE A 319 20.15 -19.60 -2.61
CA PHE A 319 21.43 -19.77 -1.93
C PHE A 319 22.04 -18.48 -1.37
N THR A 320 22.70 -18.58 -0.20
CA THR A 320 23.32 -17.44 0.52
C THR A 320 24.30 -16.61 -0.32
N PRO A 321 25.21 -17.17 -1.15
CA PRO A 321 26.16 -16.36 -1.92
C PRO A 321 25.48 -15.42 -2.93
N MET A 322 24.45 -15.91 -3.63
CA MET A 322 23.69 -15.11 -4.59
C MET A 322 22.74 -14.13 -3.89
N THR A 323 22.04 -14.58 -2.85
CA THR A 323 21.10 -13.75 -2.09
C THR A 323 21.82 -12.63 -1.34
N GLY A 324 22.99 -12.90 -0.77
CA GLY A 324 23.84 -11.89 -0.12
C GLY A 324 24.40 -10.86 -1.12
N TRP A 325 24.82 -11.29 -2.31
CA TRP A 325 25.21 -10.36 -3.38
C TRP A 325 24.03 -9.49 -3.84
N MET A 326 22.86 -10.08 -4.09
CA MET A 326 21.64 -9.35 -4.47
C MET A 326 21.24 -8.34 -3.40
N ALA A 327 21.28 -8.75 -2.13
CA ALA A 327 21.05 -7.86 -1.00
C ALA A 327 22.08 -6.73 -0.92
N GLN A 328 23.35 -6.93 -1.30
CA GLN A 328 24.33 -5.84 -1.40
C GLN A 328 24.05 -4.90 -2.59
N GLN A 329 23.71 -5.42 -3.78
CA GLN A 329 23.42 -4.60 -4.96
C GLN A 329 22.19 -3.70 -4.76
N LEU A 330 21.12 -4.24 -4.17
CA LEU A 330 19.92 -3.48 -3.81
C LEU A 330 20.10 -2.74 -2.47
N GLY A 331 21.08 -3.13 -1.66
CA GLY A 331 21.43 -2.64 -0.33
C GLY A 331 20.39 -2.94 0.77
N LEU A 332 19.75 -4.11 0.71
CA LEU A 332 18.68 -4.52 1.63
C LEU A 332 19.21 -4.64 3.08
N ASP A 333 18.35 -4.39 4.07
CA ASP A 333 18.69 -4.51 5.50
C ASP A 333 18.88 -5.97 5.95
N TYR A 334 18.16 -6.90 5.31
CA TYR A 334 18.08 -8.32 5.69
C TYR A 334 18.16 -9.25 4.48
N ALA A 335 18.83 -10.39 4.65
CA ALA A 335 18.93 -11.44 3.65
C ALA A 335 18.98 -12.82 4.31
N PHE A 336 18.06 -13.71 3.94
CA PHE A 336 18.00 -15.09 4.42
C PHE A 336 17.82 -16.05 3.23
N ALA A 337 18.62 -17.12 3.19
CA ALA A 337 18.64 -18.12 2.14
C ALA A 337 19.37 -19.40 2.61
N ASN A 338 19.27 -20.49 1.87
CA ASN A 338 19.90 -21.77 2.20
C ASN A 338 21.42 -21.75 2.03
N HIS A 339 22.15 -22.47 2.89
CA HIS A 339 23.59 -22.61 2.78
C HIS A 339 23.98 -23.94 2.10
N LEU A 340 24.43 -23.84 0.85
CA LEU A 340 24.99 -24.95 0.07
C LEU A 340 26.48 -25.10 0.42
N VAL A 341 26.85 -26.28 0.92
CA VAL A 341 28.17 -26.54 1.50
C VAL A 341 29.24 -26.63 0.41
N VAL A 342 30.34 -25.90 0.62
CA VAL A 342 31.57 -25.96 -0.19
C VAL A 342 32.50 -27.02 0.41
N SER A 343 33.30 -27.69 -0.43
CA SER A 343 34.34 -28.64 -0.01
C SER A 343 35.39 -27.98 0.89
N GLU A 344 36.11 -28.78 1.69
CA GLU A 344 37.08 -28.30 2.69
C GLU A 344 38.23 -27.46 2.09
N ASP A 345 38.53 -27.65 0.81
CA ASP A 345 39.51 -26.90 0.01
C ASP A 345 38.97 -25.59 -0.59
N GLY A 346 37.68 -25.29 -0.39
CA GLY A 346 36.97 -24.14 -0.95
C GLY A 346 36.67 -24.23 -2.46
N GLN A 347 37.05 -25.31 -3.15
CA GLN A 347 37.05 -25.34 -4.63
C GLN A 347 35.71 -25.74 -5.26
N THR A 348 34.90 -26.58 -4.60
CA THR A 348 33.70 -27.17 -5.22
C THR A 348 32.48 -27.17 -4.30
N LEU A 349 31.29 -27.22 -4.88
CA LEU A 349 30.04 -27.45 -4.18
C LEU A 349 29.89 -28.95 -3.89
N THR A 350 29.58 -29.31 -2.64
CA THR A 350 29.39 -30.72 -2.21
C THR A 350 28.06 -31.31 -2.65
N GLY A 351 27.08 -30.44 -2.94
CA GLY A 351 25.67 -30.78 -3.16
C GLY A 351 24.82 -30.85 -1.87
N GLU A 352 25.42 -30.64 -0.69
CA GLU A 352 24.74 -30.78 0.60
C GLU A 352 24.30 -29.42 1.19
N LEU A 353 23.19 -29.42 1.93
CA LEU A 353 22.61 -28.23 2.57
C LEU A 353 22.75 -28.28 4.09
N THR A 354 23.20 -27.17 4.68
CA THR A 354 23.39 -27.00 6.14
C THR A 354 22.54 -25.88 6.73
N GLY A 355 22.30 -25.96 8.04
CA GLY A 355 21.41 -25.06 8.77
C GLY A 355 19.92 -25.39 8.58
N ASP A 356 19.08 -24.53 9.14
CA ASP A 356 17.63 -24.59 8.93
C ASP A 356 17.31 -24.29 7.46
N ILE A 357 16.53 -25.15 6.81
CA ILE A 357 16.11 -24.91 5.43
C ILE A 357 15.10 -23.74 5.38
N VAL A 358 15.32 -22.81 4.45
CA VAL A 358 14.41 -21.68 4.19
C VAL A 358 13.22 -22.14 3.34
N HIS A 359 12.37 -22.97 3.95
CA HIS A 359 11.08 -23.40 3.40
C HIS A 359 9.96 -22.38 3.72
N ALA A 360 8.76 -22.61 3.20
CA ALA A 360 7.62 -21.68 3.25
C ALA A 360 7.29 -21.13 4.66
N GLU A 361 7.27 -21.99 5.67
CA GLU A 361 7.00 -21.59 7.06
C GLU A 361 8.20 -20.89 7.70
N LYS A 362 9.44 -21.23 7.31
CA LYS A 362 10.65 -20.51 7.74
C LYS A 362 10.69 -19.09 7.18
N LYS A 363 10.25 -18.88 5.92
CA LYS A 363 10.03 -17.52 5.38
C LYS A 363 9.00 -16.74 6.21
N ARG A 364 7.85 -17.37 6.52
CA ARG A 364 6.81 -16.77 7.38
C ARG A 364 7.35 -16.41 8.77
N GLN A 365 8.14 -17.29 9.39
CA GLN A 365 8.78 -17.02 10.67
C GLN A 365 9.72 -15.81 10.59
N HIS A 366 10.55 -15.71 9.55
CA HIS A 366 11.42 -14.55 9.36
C HIS A 366 10.68 -13.23 9.15
N VAL A 367 9.45 -13.23 8.60
CA VAL A 367 8.59 -12.03 8.60
C VAL A 367 8.24 -11.61 10.03
N PHE A 368 7.84 -12.54 10.90
CA PHE A 368 7.59 -12.25 12.32
C PHE A 368 8.88 -11.79 13.05
N ASP A 369 10.01 -12.48 12.83
CA ASP A 369 11.29 -12.17 13.48
C ASP A 369 11.75 -10.74 13.18
N ILE A 370 11.71 -10.34 11.90
CA ILE A 370 12.12 -9.00 11.45
C ILE A 370 11.11 -7.94 11.92
N ALA A 371 9.81 -8.22 11.83
CA ALA A 371 8.76 -7.31 12.27
C ALA A 371 8.85 -7.01 13.78
N ALA A 372 9.05 -8.05 14.60
CA ALA A 372 9.24 -7.90 16.04
C ALA A 372 10.56 -7.16 16.39
N LYS A 373 11.66 -7.46 15.68
CA LYS A 373 12.95 -6.82 15.91
C LYS A 373 12.97 -5.32 15.59
N GLU A 374 12.20 -4.89 14.60
CA GLU A 374 12.14 -3.49 14.11
C GLU A 374 10.96 -2.69 14.69
N ASP A 375 10.21 -3.28 15.64
CA ASP A 375 8.96 -2.76 16.23
C ASP A 375 7.92 -2.35 15.17
N ILE A 376 7.59 -3.27 14.26
CA ILE A 376 6.68 -3.05 13.12
C ILE A 376 5.46 -3.98 13.27
N PRO A 377 4.23 -3.45 13.45
CA PRO A 377 3.01 -4.25 13.41
C PRO A 377 2.77 -4.81 12.00
N LEU A 378 2.16 -5.99 11.91
CA LEU A 378 2.05 -6.77 10.66
C LEU A 378 1.24 -6.05 9.58
N GLU A 379 0.31 -5.20 9.97
CA GLU A 379 -0.46 -4.30 9.12
C GLU A 379 0.43 -3.35 8.31
N GLN A 380 1.58 -2.96 8.88
CA GLN A 380 2.60 -2.11 8.24
C GLN A 380 3.62 -2.91 7.42
N VAL A 381 3.43 -4.22 7.23
CA VAL A 381 4.28 -5.07 6.37
C VAL A 381 3.72 -5.15 4.94
N LEU A 382 4.64 -5.16 3.98
CA LEU A 382 4.47 -5.62 2.60
C LEU A 382 5.25 -6.92 2.43
N VAL A 383 4.65 -7.93 1.80
CA VAL A 383 5.33 -9.13 1.30
C VAL A 383 5.07 -9.27 -0.20
N VAL A 384 6.09 -9.61 -0.98
CA VAL A 384 6.00 -9.89 -2.42
C VAL A 384 6.65 -11.24 -2.73
N GLY A 385 6.00 -12.03 -3.57
CA GLY A 385 6.50 -13.31 -4.10
C GLY A 385 5.68 -13.79 -5.29
N ASP A 386 6.13 -14.82 -6.00
CA ASP A 386 5.39 -15.48 -7.09
C ASP A 386 4.96 -16.92 -6.75
N GLY A 387 5.61 -17.51 -5.73
CA GLY A 387 5.58 -18.95 -5.46
C GLY A 387 4.50 -19.39 -4.47
N ALA A 388 4.14 -20.67 -4.55
CA ALA A 388 3.27 -21.31 -3.55
C ALA A 388 3.95 -21.37 -2.16
N ASN A 389 5.28 -21.41 -2.14
CA ASN A 389 6.16 -21.24 -0.98
C ASN A 389 5.96 -19.91 -0.25
N ASP A 390 5.48 -18.87 -0.93
CA ASP A 390 5.38 -17.53 -0.34
C ASP A 390 4.00 -17.24 0.23
N LEU A 391 2.99 -18.04 -0.09
CA LEU A 391 1.62 -17.88 0.41
C LEU A 391 1.54 -17.80 1.95
N PRO A 392 2.29 -18.57 2.76
CA PRO A 392 2.29 -18.41 4.21
C PRO A 392 2.86 -17.06 4.68
N MET A 393 3.89 -16.52 4.01
CA MET A 393 4.43 -15.20 4.35
C MET A 393 3.55 -14.05 3.82
N MET A 394 2.95 -14.20 2.63
CA MET A 394 1.97 -13.24 2.11
C MET A 394 0.76 -13.09 3.04
N ARG A 395 0.25 -14.20 3.59
CA ARG A 395 -0.96 -14.23 4.45
C ARG A 395 -0.79 -13.57 5.81
N VAL A 396 0.44 -13.41 6.34
CA VAL A 396 0.67 -12.72 7.62
C VAL A 396 0.93 -11.22 7.46
N ALA A 397 1.21 -10.73 6.25
CA ALA A 397 1.45 -9.31 6.01
C ALA A 397 0.14 -8.56 5.75
N GLY A 398 0.06 -7.32 6.23
CA GLY A 398 -1.04 -6.39 5.91
C GLY A 398 -1.09 -5.95 4.44
N LEU A 399 -0.24 -6.50 3.58
CA LEU A 399 -0.36 -6.54 2.12
C LEU A 399 0.58 -7.64 1.60
N GLY A 400 0.04 -8.80 1.24
CA GLY A 400 0.75 -9.85 0.51
C GLY A 400 0.41 -9.80 -0.98
N VAL A 401 1.41 -9.56 -1.84
CA VAL A 401 1.25 -9.39 -3.29
C VAL A 401 1.88 -10.57 -4.03
N ALA A 402 1.06 -11.30 -4.78
CA ALA A 402 1.50 -12.25 -5.79
C ALA A 402 1.90 -11.51 -7.07
N PHE A 403 3.19 -11.26 -7.29
CA PHE A 403 3.70 -10.57 -8.49
C PHE A 403 4.01 -11.57 -9.59
N HIS A 404 3.39 -11.41 -10.77
CA HIS A 404 3.56 -12.30 -11.96
C HIS A 404 3.36 -13.80 -11.66
N ALA A 405 2.67 -14.11 -10.57
CA ALA A 405 2.63 -15.44 -9.98
C ALA A 405 1.90 -16.48 -10.84
N LYS A 406 2.22 -17.76 -10.62
CA LYS A 406 1.53 -18.89 -11.29
C LYS A 406 0.02 -18.88 -10.93
N PRO A 407 -0.91 -19.25 -11.83
CA PRO A 407 -2.36 -19.05 -11.60
C PRO A 407 -2.91 -19.63 -10.28
N LYS A 408 -2.46 -20.82 -9.87
CA LYS A 408 -2.82 -21.45 -8.59
C LYS A 408 -2.39 -20.65 -7.35
N VAL A 409 -1.39 -19.79 -7.47
CA VAL A 409 -0.92 -18.85 -6.43
C VAL A 409 -1.75 -17.57 -6.47
N GLN A 410 -2.03 -17.01 -7.65
CA GLN A 410 -2.86 -15.80 -7.81
C GLN A 410 -4.28 -15.92 -7.22
N MET A 411 -4.86 -17.13 -7.24
CA MET A 411 -6.18 -17.42 -6.63
C MET A 411 -6.13 -17.55 -5.10
N GLN A 412 -4.94 -17.77 -4.54
CA GLN A 412 -4.72 -18.03 -3.11
C GLN A 412 -4.10 -16.85 -2.35
N ALA A 413 -3.45 -15.92 -3.05
CA ALA A 413 -2.79 -14.76 -2.49
C ALA A 413 -3.79 -13.65 -2.10
N PRO A 414 -3.48 -12.82 -1.07
CA PRO A 414 -4.35 -11.71 -0.65
C PRO A 414 -4.57 -10.66 -1.76
N ALA A 415 -3.50 -10.32 -2.47
CA ALA A 415 -3.51 -9.50 -3.66
C ALA A 415 -2.67 -10.17 -4.77
N ARG A 416 -2.95 -9.80 -6.02
CA ARG A 416 -2.11 -10.11 -7.19
C ARG A 416 -1.70 -8.81 -7.88
N LEU A 417 -0.57 -8.84 -8.58
CA LEU A 417 -0.12 -7.75 -9.45
C LEU A 417 0.57 -8.34 -10.69
N ASN A 418 -0.10 -8.25 -11.84
CA ASN A 418 0.34 -8.70 -13.16
C ASN A 418 0.75 -7.51 -14.06
N THR A 419 0.99 -6.32 -13.50
CA THR A 419 1.42 -5.16 -14.27
C THR A 419 2.90 -5.25 -14.66
N LYS A 420 3.30 -4.50 -15.69
CA LYS A 420 4.65 -4.55 -16.28
C LYS A 420 5.79 -4.26 -15.29
N SER A 421 5.55 -3.47 -14.25
CA SER A 421 6.59 -2.95 -13.36
C SER A 421 6.25 -3.18 -11.89
N MET A 422 7.17 -3.75 -11.11
CA MET A 422 7.00 -3.91 -9.66
C MET A 422 6.91 -2.55 -8.93
N LEU A 423 7.30 -1.45 -9.59
CA LEU A 423 7.09 -0.08 -9.08
C LEU A 423 5.61 0.20 -8.80
N ASP A 424 4.69 -0.42 -9.55
CA ASP A 424 3.26 -0.19 -9.45
C ASP A 424 2.68 -0.57 -8.07
N ILE A 425 3.42 -1.31 -7.24
CA ILE A 425 3.11 -1.54 -5.81
C ILE A 425 2.96 -0.20 -5.05
N LEU A 426 3.62 0.89 -5.47
CA LEU A 426 3.44 2.20 -4.83
C LEU A 426 2.02 2.77 -4.97
N TYR A 427 1.29 2.40 -6.03
CA TYR A 427 -0.14 2.76 -6.16
C TYR A 427 -1.00 2.08 -5.08
N LEU A 428 -0.61 0.90 -4.58
CA LEU A 428 -1.28 0.23 -3.44
C LEU A 428 -1.07 0.95 -2.10
N PHE A 429 -0.16 1.93 -2.04
CA PHE A 429 -0.03 2.87 -0.92
C PHE A 429 -0.81 4.18 -1.15
N GLY A 430 -1.51 4.31 -2.29
CA GLY A 430 -2.24 5.52 -2.71
C GLY A 430 -1.35 6.65 -3.27
N ILE A 431 -0.09 6.34 -3.64
CA ILE A 431 0.90 7.27 -4.19
C ILE A 431 0.70 7.37 -5.71
N SER A 432 0.36 8.56 -6.21
CA SER A 432 0.14 8.80 -7.64
C SER A 432 1.44 8.80 -8.45
N LYS A 433 1.35 8.66 -9.77
CA LYS A 433 2.52 8.64 -10.68
C LYS A 433 3.39 9.88 -10.53
N GLU A 434 2.75 11.04 -10.40
CA GLU A 434 3.41 12.33 -10.23
C GLU A 434 4.09 12.43 -8.86
N GLU A 435 3.53 11.79 -7.83
CA GLU A 435 4.16 11.65 -6.50
C GLU A 435 5.35 10.67 -6.56
N GLN A 436 5.25 9.58 -7.31
CA GLN A 436 6.36 8.65 -7.55
C GLN A 436 7.53 9.35 -8.26
N GLU A 437 7.27 10.02 -9.39
CA GLU A 437 8.26 10.81 -10.14
C GLU A 437 8.91 11.89 -9.26
N LYS A 438 8.11 12.73 -8.57
CA LYS A 438 8.63 13.73 -7.62
C LYS A 438 9.47 13.10 -6.52
N SER A 439 9.09 11.92 -6.00
CA SER A 439 9.86 11.20 -4.98
C SER A 439 11.19 10.64 -5.50
N MET A 440 11.32 10.39 -6.80
CA MET A 440 12.57 9.96 -7.44
C MET A 440 13.50 11.14 -7.74
N PHE A 441 12.96 12.28 -8.17
CA PHE A 441 13.76 13.44 -8.58
C PHE A 441 14.00 14.51 -7.49
N SER A 442 13.15 14.65 -6.47
CA SER A 442 13.29 15.66 -5.41
C SER A 442 13.47 15.08 -4.01
N ARG A 443 14.39 15.68 -3.23
CA ARG A 443 14.53 15.43 -1.79
C ARG A 443 13.50 16.20 -0.94
N SER A 444 12.95 17.31 -1.44
CA SER A 444 12.14 18.23 -0.62
C SER A 444 10.71 17.73 -0.40
N ALA A 445 10.03 17.28 -1.46
CA ALA A 445 8.71 16.67 -1.39
C ALA A 445 8.65 15.48 -0.41
N PHE A 446 9.79 14.83 -0.18
CA PHE A 446 9.92 13.70 0.73
C PHE A 446 9.70 14.06 2.21
N ASN A 447 10.05 15.28 2.62
CA ASN A 447 9.90 15.71 4.01
C ASN A 447 8.42 15.79 4.44
N PHE A 448 7.49 15.96 3.51
CA PHE A 448 6.05 15.96 3.81
C PHE A 448 5.56 14.58 4.30
N LEU A 449 5.84 13.52 3.52
CA LEU A 449 5.53 12.14 3.91
C LEU A 449 6.26 11.73 5.20
N LYS A 450 7.52 12.17 5.37
CA LYS A 450 8.31 11.93 6.59
C LYS A 450 7.75 12.66 7.83
N THR A 451 7.14 13.84 7.65
CA THR A 451 6.49 14.59 8.74
C THR A 451 5.17 13.94 9.13
N ALA A 452 4.34 13.52 8.17
CA ALA A 452 3.11 12.79 8.44
C ALA A 452 3.37 11.46 9.16
N ARG A 453 4.43 10.73 8.79
CA ARG A 453 4.94 9.57 9.53
C ARG A 453 5.22 9.89 11.00
N LEU A 454 5.80 11.04 11.31
CA LEU A 454 6.16 11.46 12.67
C LEU A 454 4.91 11.72 13.54
N VAL A 455 3.86 12.30 12.94
CA VAL A 455 2.55 12.45 13.60
C VAL A 455 1.91 11.09 13.89
N VAL A 456 1.92 10.16 12.93
CA VAL A 456 1.38 8.80 13.12
C VAL A 456 2.15 7.99 14.15
N GLN A 457 3.48 8.10 14.21
CA GLN A 457 4.30 7.39 15.21
C GLN A 457 4.05 7.89 16.67
N ASN A 458 3.52 9.10 16.85
CA ASN A 458 3.13 9.61 18.17
C ASN A 458 1.67 9.28 18.54
N ALA A 459 0.84 8.88 17.58
CA ALA A 459 -0.59 8.57 17.79
C ALA A 459 -0.85 7.23 18.51
N THR A 460 0.20 6.49 18.89
CA THR A 460 0.13 5.24 19.67
C THR A 460 -0.05 5.47 21.17
N GLN A 461 -0.05 6.72 21.66
CA GLN A 461 -0.44 7.03 23.04
C GLN A 461 -1.97 7.06 23.19
N PRO A 462 -2.57 6.28 24.11
CA PRO A 462 -4.01 5.96 24.09
C PRO A 462 -4.93 7.02 24.72
N GLN A 463 -4.67 8.32 24.54
CA GLN A 463 -5.42 9.41 25.21
C GLN A 463 -5.83 10.63 24.33
N LEU A 464 -5.93 10.49 23.00
CA LEU A 464 -6.66 11.46 22.17
C LEU A 464 -7.75 10.80 21.30
N THR A 465 -8.94 10.65 21.88
CA THR A 465 -10.16 10.31 21.15
C THR A 465 -10.83 11.58 20.63
N ALA A 466 -10.50 11.97 19.40
CA ALA A 466 -11.28 12.93 18.60
C ALA A 466 -11.51 12.33 17.20
N PRO A 467 -12.70 12.48 16.59
CA PRO A 467 -13.03 11.78 15.36
C PRO A 467 -12.25 12.32 14.15
N ILE A 468 -11.45 11.46 13.53
CA ILE A 468 -10.77 11.76 12.26
C ILE A 468 -11.80 11.64 11.12
N ALA A 469 -12.57 12.71 10.93
CA ALA A 469 -13.48 12.90 9.79
C ALA A 469 -13.08 14.16 9.01
N LEU A 470 -13.33 14.15 7.69
CA LEU A 470 -12.90 15.15 6.71
C LEU A 470 -11.38 15.31 6.54
N PHE A 471 -10.79 14.43 5.71
CA PHE A 471 -9.70 14.81 4.80
C PHE A 471 -10.07 14.48 3.35
N SER A 472 -11.00 15.27 2.81
CA SER A 472 -11.36 15.25 1.39
C SER A 472 -10.21 15.80 0.53
N SER A 473 -10.07 15.31 -0.70
CA SER A 473 -8.94 15.58 -1.58
C SER A 473 -8.97 16.98 -2.21
N LYS A 474 -8.63 18.00 -1.41
CA LYS A 474 -8.08 19.26 -1.89
C LYS A 474 -6.60 19.32 -1.51
N MET A 475 -5.77 19.91 -2.36
CA MET A 475 -4.43 20.34 -1.95
C MET A 475 -4.58 21.28 -0.75
N SER A 476 -4.08 20.89 0.42
CA SER A 476 -4.06 21.75 1.60
C SER A 476 -3.08 22.89 1.35
N ALA A 477 -3.61 24.08 1.10
CA ALA A 477 -2.82 25.28 0.85
C ALA A 477 -1.83 25.50 2.02
N LEU A 478 -0.57 25.81 1.71
CA LEU A 478 0.49 25.86 2.71
C LEU A 478 0.28 27.04 3.69
N PRO A 479 0.26 26.80 5.01
CA PRO A 479 -0.05 27.85 5.99
C PRO A 479 1.05 28.92 6.02
N VAL A 480 0.66 30.19 5.97
CA VAL A 480 1.57 31.35 6.08
C VAL A 480 0.98 32.44 6.99
N VAL A 481 1.85 33.24 7.60
CA VAL A 481 1.47 34.45 8.34
C VAL A 481 1.74 35.67 7.46
N VAL A 482 0.81 36.62 7.40
CA VAL A 482 0.95 37.87 6.63
C VAL A 482 0.94 39.07 7.57
N CYS A 483 2.01 39.86 7.57
CA CYS A 483 2.08 41.13 8.29
C CYS A 483 1.71 42.27 7.33
N GLY A 484 0.53 42.88 7.51
CA GLY A 484 0.03 43.97 6.67
C GLY A 484 -0.74 45.03 7.46
N LYS A 485 -0.21 46.25 7.53
CA LYS A 485 -0.83 47.38 8.25
C LYS A 485 -2.12 47.93 7.60
N ASN A 486 -2.42 47.56 6.35
CA ASN A 486 -3.65 47.95 5.64
C ASN A 486 -4.55 46.71 5.48
N PRO A 487 -5.71 46.63 6.18
CA PRO A 487 -6.59 45.47 6.13
C PRO A 487 -7.13 45.14 4.74
N ALA A 488 -7.46 46.14 3.93
CA ALA A 488 -7.99 45.92 2.57
C ALA A 488 -6.94 45.28 1.64
N VAL A 489 -5.68 45.71 1.75
CA VAL A 489 -4.56 45.08 1.03
C VAL A 489 -4.31 43.67 1.57
N ALA A 490 -4.34 43.48 2.88
CA ALA A 490 -4.11 42.17 3.51
C ALA A 490 -5.19 41.14 3.12
N ALA A 491 -6.46 41.56 3.03
CA ALA A 491 -7.56 40.74 2.52
C ALA A 491 -7.37 40.35 1.04
N ALA A 492 -6.98 41.31 0.19
CA ALA A 492 -6.69 41.05 -1.22
C ALA A 492 -5.49 40.11 -1.41
N VAL A 493 -4.45 40.22 -0.57
CA VAL A 493 -3.32 39.27 -0.53
C VAL A 493 -3.79 37.88 -0.10
N LYS A 494 -4.58 37.78 0.99
CA LYS A 494 -5.16 36.51 1.47
C LYS A 494 -5.96 35.78 0.39
N GLN A 495 -6.83 36.51 -0.31
CA GLN A 495 -7.63 35.93 -1.40
C GLN A 495 -6.75 35.51 -2.59
N SER A 496 -5.75 36.32 -2.95
CA SER A 496 -4.90 36.09 -4.13
C SER A 496 -3.83 35.00 -3.92
N LEU A 497 -3.45 34.68 -2.66
CA LEU A 497 -2.49 33.61 -2.35
C LEU A 497 -3.04 32.19 -2.54
N LEU A 498 -4.37 32.02 -2.54
CA LEU A 498 -5.03 30.75 -2.85
C LEU A 498 -4.85 30.37 -4.34
N PRO A 499 -4.92 29.07 -4.69
CA PRO A 499 -5.06 27.90 -3.81
C PRO A 499 -3.72 27.41 -3.23
N GLY A 500 -2.61 28.11 -3.46
CA GLY A 500 -1.27 27.64 -3.07
C GLY A 500 -0.97 27.80 -1.57
N TYR A 501 -1.36 28.94 -0.97
CA TYR A 501 -1.00 29.29 0.40
C TYR A 501 -2.23 29.76 1.21
N GLU A 502 -2.37 29.26 2.44
CA GLU A 502 -3.43 29.64 3.38
C GLU A 502 -2.92 30.72 4.33
N VAL A 503 -3.50 31.92 4.32
CA VAL A 503 -3.17 32.95 5.32
C VAL A 503 -3.88 32.65 6.63
N ILE A 504 -3.20 31.93 7.52
CA ILE A 504 -3.77 31.48 8.80
C ILE A 504 -3.92 32.61 9.82
N HIS A 505 -3.04 33.62 9.76
CA HIS A 505 -3.05 34.77 10.66
C HIS A 505 -2.61 36.05 9.90
N ILE A 506 -3.27 37.17 10.18
CA ILE A 506 -2.89 38.51 9.69
C ILE A 506 -2.47 39.40 10.86
N ILE A 507 -1.24 39.94 10.77
CA ILE A 507 -0.61 40.80 11.78
C ILE A 507 -0.71 42.27 11.31
N THR A 508 -1.41 43.09 12.08
CA THR A 508 -1.66 44.51 11.75
C THR A 508 -0.72 45.49 12.49
N SER A 509 -0.05 45.04 13.56
CA SER A 509 0.88 45.87 14.34
C SER A 509 2.14 45.12 14.80
N VAL A 510 3.20 45.87 15.14
CA VAL A 510 4.48 45.31 15.62
C VAL A 510 4.30 44.57 16.96
N ASN A 511 3.53 45.14 17.89
CA ASN A 511 3.24 44.54 19.21
C ASN A 511 2.47 43.21 19.09
N GLN A 512 1.57 43.11 18.11
CA GLN A 512 0.94 41.85 17.75
C GLN A 512 1.98 40.88 17.15
N GLY A 513 2.82 41.34 16.22
CA GLY A 513 3.86 40.50 15.61
C GLY A 513 4.86 39.90 16.61
N THR A 514 5.25 40.66 17.64
CA THR A 514 6.13 40.17 18.71
C THR A 514 5.47 39.17 19.66
N THR A 515 4.13 39.09 19.68
CA THR A 515 3.37 38.25 20.62
C THR A 515 2.81 37.02 19.93
N ASP A 516 2.12 37.22 18.81
CA ASP A 516 1.37 36.17 18.11
C ASP A 516 2.28 35.25 17.29
N ILE A 517 3.30 35.79 16.62
CA ILE A 517 4.16 35.00 15.72
C ILE A 517 4.95 33.91 16.47
N PRO A 518 5.59 34.17 17.64
CA PRO A 518 6.23 33.11 18.43
C PRO A 518 5.25 32.01 18.91
N LEU A 519 4.02 32.38 19.27
CA LEU A 519 2.98 31.41 19.66
C LEU A 519 2.59 30.52 18.46
N ILE A 520 2.27 31.13 17.31
CA ILE A 520 1.90 30.39 16.09
C ILE A 520 3.05 29.48 15.63
N LEU A 521 4.31 29.93 15.71
CA LEU A 521 5.49 29.13 15.34
C LEU A 521 5.80 27.98 16.31
N THR A 522 5.26 28.02 17.52
CA THR A 522 5.32 26.92 18.51
C THR A 522 4.06 26.04 18.50
N GLY A 523 3.10 26.29 17.60
CA GLY A 523 1.83 25.55 17.51
C GLY A 523 0.80 25.97 18.55
N ASN A 524 1.02 27.08 19.26
CA ASN A 524 0.08 27.63 20.23
C ASN A 524 -0.89 28.61 19.56
N GLN A 525 -2.14 28.60 19.98
CA GLN A 525 -3.14 29.58 19.53
C GLN A 525 -2.85 30.96 20.15
N PRO A 526 -2.69 32.02 19.35
CA PRO A 526 -2.55 33.39 19.85
C PRO A 526 -3.89 33.93 20.41
N PRO A 527 -3.87 35.01 21.20
CA PRO A 527 -5.09 35.68 21.68
C PRO A 527 -6.04 36.04 20.52
N ASP A 528 -7.36 35.96 20.76
CA ASP A 528 -8.33 36.20 19.69
C ASP A 528 -8.47 37.71 19.39
N ASN A 529 -7.72 38.17 18.38
CA ASN A 529 -7.76 39.54 17.90
C ASN A 529 -8.85 39.72 16.82
N ALA A 530 -9.65 40.79 16.94
CA ALA A 530 -10.65 41.19 15.96
C ALA A 530 -10.02 41.63 14.62
N ASP A 531 -8.82 42.22 14.65
CA ASP A 531 -8.08 42.65 13.45
C ASP A 531 -7.51 41.48 12.64
N ASN A 532 -7.39 40.29 13.24
CA ASN A 532 -6.84 39.11 12.58
C ASN A 532 -7.87 38.52 11.60
N GLN A 533 -7.81 38.98 10.34
CA GLN A 533 -8.59 38.48 9.21
C GLN A 533 -8.03 37.20 8.58
N GLY A 534 -7.17 36.43 9.27
CA GLY A 534 -6.69 35.11 8.82
C GLY A 534 -7.81 34.04 8.74
N THR A 535 -7.45 32.77 8.54
CA THR A 535 -8.41 31.65 8.70
C THR A 535 -8.50 31.14 10.14
N LYS A 536 -7.55 31.54 11.00
CA LYS A 536 -7.40 31.07 12.39
C LYS A 536 -7.15 29.55 12.50
N ASN A 537 -6.71 28.92 11.41
CA ASN A 537 -6.37 27.50 11.32
C ASN A 537 -4.96 27.23 11.85
N TYR A 538 -4.80 27.12 13.18
CA TYR A 538 -3.51 26.86 13.82
C TYR A 538 -3.10 25.38 13.89
N ILE A 539 -3.85 24.48 13.23
CA ILE A 539 -3.57 23.03 13.22
C ILE A 539 -2.21 22.71 12.59
N ASN A 540 -1.76 23.53 11.64
CA ASN A 540 -0.47 23.40 10.98
C ASN A 540 0.40 24.63 11.25
N ILE A 541 1.63 24.41 11.72
CA ILE A 541 2.65 25.46 11.90
C ILE A 541 2.97 26.09 10.53
N PRO A 542 2.99 27.43 10.40
CA PRO A 542 3.21 28.09 9.11
C PRO A 542 4.59 27.81 8.53
N VAL A 543 4.67 27.77 7.20
CA VAL A 543 5.91 27.51 6.44
C VAL A 543 6.72 28.78 6.17
N ALA A 544 6.12 29.97 6.34
CA ALA A 544 6.75 31.26 6.06
C ALA A 544 6.03 32.42 6.79
N VAL A 545 6.77 33.52 6.99
CA VAL A 545 6.20 34.82 7.40
C VAL A 545 6.42 35.84 6.28
N LEU A 546 5.33 36.34 5.70
CA LEU A 546 5.33 37.40 4.69
C LEU A 546 5.16 38.76 5.38
N THR A 547 6.06 39.70 5.16
CA THR A 547 5.98 41.05 5.75
C THR A 547 5.85 42.11 4.67
N GLY A 548 4.77 42.91 4.71
CA GLY A 548 4.52 43.96 3.73
C GLY A 548 5.29 45.25 3.98
N GLY A 549 5.45 46.09 2.96
CA GLY A 549 6.28 47.31 2.97
C GLY A 549 5.83 48.43 3.92
N GLY A 550 4.76 48.23 4.69
CA GLY A 550 4.41 49.09 5.83
C GLY A 550 5.27 48.84 7.08
N TYR A 551 6.11 47.79 7.09
CA TYR A 551 7.03 47.47 8.18
C TYR A 551 8.47 47.81 7.79
N ASP A 552 8.97 48.92 8.35
CA ASP A 552 10.37 49.33 8.30
C ASP A 552 11.33 48.30 8.94
N ASP A 553 12.63 48.50 8.75
CA ASP A 553 13.68 47.60 9.24
C ASP A 553 13.61 47.39 10.76
N GLN A 554 13.43 48.47 11.53
CA GLN A 554 13.32 48.37 12.99
C GLN A 554 12.10 47.55 13.41
N SER A 555 10.94 47.79 12.78
CA SER A 555 9.72 47.01 12.99
C SER A 555 9.92 45.52 12.64
N PHE A 556 10.55 45.24 11.50
CA PHE A 556 10.82 43.89 11.02
C PHE A 556 11.78 43.13 11.94
N ASP A 557 12.94 43.72 12.25
CA ASP A 557 13.95 43.10 13.10
C ASP A 557 13.43 42.90 14.53
N THR A 558 12.57 43.79 15.04
CA THR A 558 11.88 43.61 16.34
C THR A 558 10.99 42.36 16.34
N MET A 559 10.15 42.16 15.30
CA MET A 559 9.29 40.98 15.20
C MET A 559 10.10 39.68 14.98
N LYS A 560 11.17 39.73 14.17
CA LYS A 560 12.03 38.56 13.92
C LYS A 560 12.88 38.21 15.15
N ALA A 561 13.34 39.18 15.93
CA ALA A 561 14.09 38.96 17.17
C ALA A 561 13.23 38.31 18.28
N ALA A 562 11.93 38.62 18.35
CA ALA A 562 10.99 37.91 19.23
C ALA A 562 10.85 36.41 18.88
N CYS A 563 11.19 36.03 17.65
CA CYS A 563 11.13 34.65 17.17
C CYS A 563 12.49 33.92 17.22
N LYS A 564 13.50 34.44 17.94
CA LYS A 564 14.85 33.86 17.99
C LYS A 564 14.92 32.47 18.64
N ASP A 565 14.05 32.20 19.63
CA ASP A 565 14.07 30.98 20.46
C ASP A 565 13.04 29.92 19.98
N VAL A 566 12.40 30.13 18.83
CA VAL A 566 11.38 29.23 18.26
C VAL A 566 11.83 28.64 16.92
N LYS A 567 11.03 27.72 16.36
CA LYS A 567 11.32 27.04 15.10
C LYS A 567 11.58 28.05 13.97
N ALA A 568 12.79 28.03 13.41
CA ALA A 568 13.17 28.88 12.29
C ALA A 568 12.28 28.60 11.05
N VAL A 569 11.76 29.67 10.47
CA VAL A 569 11.02 29.70 9.20
C VAL A 569 11.52 30.85 8.33
N PRO A 570 11.37 30.80 7.00
CA PRO A 570 11.75 31.91 6.13
C PRO A 570 10.86 33.14 6.32
N TRP A 571 11.51 34.30 6.49
CA TRP A 571 10.88 35.62 6.49
C TRP A 571 11.08 36.31 5.15
N PHE A 572 10.00 36.89 4.62
CA PHE A 572 9.97 37.54 3.31
C PHE A 572 9.65 39.04 3.44
N ARG A 573 10.39 39.90 2.73
CA ARG A 573 10.19 41.35 2.65
C ARG A 573 10.04 41.80 1.19
N PRO A 574 9.30 42.87 0.87
CA PRO A 574 9.25 43.37 -0.51
C PRO A 574 10.59 43.98 -0.91
N ASP A 575 11.08 43.67 -2.10
CA ASP A 575 12.14 44.44 -2.74
C ASP A 575 11.58 45.82 -3.12
N LEU A 576 11.90 46.81 -2.29
CA LEU A 576 11.45 48.20 -2.43
C LEU A 576 12.07 48.91 -3.64
N SER A 577 13.20 48.43 -4.18
CA SER A 577 13.74 48.98 -5.44
C SER A 577 12.78 48.77 -6.62
N ARG A 578 11.93 47.73 -6.51
CA ARG A 578 10.90 47.35 -7.47
C ARG A 578 9.50 47.84 -7.09
N VAL A 579 9.37 48.83 -6.20
CA VAL A 579 8.04 49.37 -5.80
C VAL A 579 7.34 50.07 -6.97
N ASN A 580 8.11 50.69 -7.87
CA ASN A 580 7.60 51.37 -9.07
C ASN A 580 7.01 50.41 -10.13
N GLU A 581 7.21 49.09 -9.98
CA GLU A 581 6.59 48.06 -10.83
C GLU A 581 5.20 47.64 -10.31
N MET A 582 4.74 48.20 -9.19
CA MET A 582 3.48 47.82 -8.54
C MET A 582 2.37 48.86 -8.79
N PRO A 583 1.08 48.45 -8.76
CA PRO A 583 -0.04 49.39 -8.66
C PRO A 583 0.10 50.30 -7.43
N HIS A 584 -0.53 51.48 -7.46
CA HIS A 584 -0.47 52.38 -6.30
C HIS A 584 -1.21 51.76 -5.10
N PHE A 585 -0.65 51.87 -3.89
CA PHE A 585 -1.14 51.16 -2.69
C PHE A 585 -2.58 51.53 -2.27
N THR A 586 -3.13 52.64 -2.77
CA THR A 586 -4.55 53.01 -2.60
C THR A 586 -5.50 52.14 -3.43
N GLN A 587 -5.03 51.50 -4.50
CA GLN A 587 -5.75 50.50 -5.29
C GLN A 587 -5.62 49.13 -4.61
N ALA A 588 -6.21 48.99 -3.42
CA ALA A 588 -5.91 47.90 -2.49
C ALA A 588 -6.02 46.47 -3.09
N GLU A 589 -7.02 46.23 -3.97
CA GLU A 589 -7.19 44.95 -4.67
C GLU A 589 -6.05 44.68 -5.67
N ALA A 590 -5.79 45.62 -6.58
CA ALA A 590 -4.73 45.49 -7.59
C ALA A 590 -3.34 45.38 -6.96
N PHE A 591 -3.06 46.21 -5.94
CA PHE A 591 -1.82 46.18 -5.19
C PHE A 591 -1.67 44.87 -4.40
N GLY A 592 -2.73 44.40 -3.74
CA GLY A 592 -2.73 43.12 -3.01
C GLY A 592 -2.54 41.91 -3.93
N LYS A 593 -3.15 41.91 -5.12
CA LYS A 593 -2.94 40.88 -6.14
C LYS A 593 -1.49 40.87 -6.66
N ALA A 594 -0.93 42.03 -7.02
CA ALA A 594 0.47 42.14 -7.43
C ALA A 594 1.46 41.74 -6.32
N THR A 595 1.15 42.09 -5.06
CA THR A 595 1.90 41.65 -3.88
C THR A 595 1.88 40.12 -3.74
N ALA A 596 0.71 39.50 -3.89
CA ALA A 596 0.55 38.05 -3.78
C ALA A 596 1.28 37.27 -4.88
N GLU A 597 1.27 37.75 -6.14
CA GLU A 597 2.04 37.09 -7.21
C GLU A 597 3.55 37.17 -6.96
N ARG A 598 4.09 38.31 -6.51
CA ARG A 598 5.49 38.42 -6.08
C ARG A 598 5.79 37.45 -4.92
N CYS A 599 4.91 37.39 -3.92
CA CYS A 599 5.03 36.44 -2.80
C CYS A 599 5.05 34.98 -3.28
N LYS A 600 4.17 34.59 -4.21
CA LYS A 600 4.14 33.23 -4.78
C LYS A 600 5.45 32.85 -5.44
N VAL A 601 6.04 33.75 -6.24
CA VAL A 601 7.33 33.51 -6.90
C VAL A 601 8.43 33.29 -5.86
N ALA A 602 8.59 34.21 -4.91
CA ALA A 602 9.64 34.09 -3.88
C ALA A 602 9.44 32.87 -2.95
N LEU A 603 8.19 32.60 -2.54
CA LEU A 603 7.86 31.39 -1.77
C LEU A 603 8.22 30.13 -2.55
N LYS A 604 7.92 30.07 -3.86
CA LYS A 604 8.24 28.92 -4.71
C LYS A 604 9.75 28.73 -4.83
N GLU A 605 10.48 29.78 -5.19
CA GLU A 605 11.95 29.71 -5.34
C GLU A 605 12.62 29.20 -4.05
N VAL A 606 12.19 29.70 -2.89
CA VAL A 606 12.81 29.40 -1.59
C VAL A 606 12.36 28.04 -1.02
N LEU A 607 11.08 27.68 -1.13
CA LEU A 607 10.52 26.46 -0.54
C LEU A 607 10.61 25.22 -1.45
N GLU A 608 10.50 25.39 -2.78
CA GLU A 608 10.57 24.29 -3.75
C GLU A 608 11.97 24.13 -4.35
N ASP A 609 12.53 25.22 -4.90
CA ASP A 609 13.78 25.19 -5.68
C ASP A 609 15.06 25.41 -4.85
N GLY A 610 14.94 25.84 -3.59
CA GLY A 610 16.06 26.15 -2.70
C GLY A 610 16.91 27.35 -3.12
N LYS A 611 16.32 28.29 -3.87
CA LYS A 611 16.97 29.48 -4.46
C LYS A 611 16.27 30.75 -3.98
N GLY A 612 16.93 31.90 -4.08
CA GLY A 612 16.31 33.18 -3.78
C GLY A 612 17.32 34.24 -3.34
N LYS A 613 16.90 35.51 -3.41
CA LYS A 613 17.73 36.67 -3.04
C LYS A 613 17.70 36.89 -1.52
N ALA A 614 18.75 36.47 -0.82
CA ALA A 614 18.97 36.73 0.60
C ALA A 614 20.06 37.80 0.81
N GLU A 615 19.76 38.87 1.55
CA GLU A 615 20.70 39.97 1.82
C GLU A 615 21.66 39.68 2.99
N GLY A 616 22.32 38.52 3.00
CA GLY A 616 23.31 38.15 4.03
C GLY A 616 22.78 38.00 5.47
N ARG A 617 21.53 38.39 5.76
CA ARG A 617 20.82 38.14 7.02
C ARG A 617 20.24 36.73 6.99
N GLU A 618 20.64 35.89 7.95
CA GLU A 618 20.18 34.50 8.02
C GLU A 618 18.65 34.43 8.19
N GLY A 619 18.00 33.66 7.31
CA GLY A 619 16.55 33.45 7.32
C GLY A 619 15.70 34.59 6.73
N VAL A 620 16.27 35.51 5.94
CA VAL A 620 15.54 36.62 5.29
C VAL A 620 15.70 36.59 3.77
N TRP A 621 14.57 36.67 3.07
CA TRP A 621 14.47 36.70 1.60
C TRP A 621 13.61 37.87 1.12
N PHE A 622 13.74 38.20 -0.17
CA PHE A 622 12.99 39.27 -0.82
C PHE A 622 12.01 38.76 -1.89
N TYR A 623 10.90 39.48 -2.06
CA TYR A 623 9.86 39.25 -3.07
C TYR A 623 9.55 40.51 -3.88
#